data_AF-A0A9D1MQ98-F1
#
_entry.id   AF-A0A9D1MQ98-F1
#
_cell.length_a   1.000
_cell.length_b   1.000
_cell.length_c   1.000
_cell.angle_alpha   90.00
_cell.angle_beta   90.00
_cell.angle_gamma   90.00
#
_symmetry.space_group_name_H-M   'P 1'
#
loop_
_entity.id
_entity.type
_entity.pdbx_description
1 polymer ?
#
loop_
_entity_poly.entity_id
_entity_poly.type
_entity_poly.pdbx_seq_one_letter_code
_entity_poly.pdbx_strand_id
1 'polypeptide(L)'
;MRVSKMYAPTLREVPAEAEVVSHQLMLRAGFLRKAAGGIYTYLPLALRVLKKIEAIIREELDATGAHELLMPIVQPAEMWQESGRWDVYGDEMFRLADRHKRNFCLGPTHEEMVTTLVRADVRSYRQLPLNVYQIQNKFRDERRPRFGLMRGREFVMKDGYSFDKDEQGLDKSYHTMYNAYNKIFKRCGLNFRPVEADSGAIGGSGSHEFMVIADSGEGEIVFCKACDYAANVEKAELFPLTEEKEAALPLETVFTPACKTIADVCAYLKAPIEKSVKAVAYKSEKGVILCFVRGDHEVNEIKVINTCGVINLEMASEEDLINIDTVGGFMGPIGMENKKDLLIVADQTVMNMQNFCCGANKADYHYINVNPLRDFKPTYVADIRLIQKNDPCPHCGKALAKARGIEVGQVFKLFDKYSKALKATYLDENGKEKVMQMGCYGIGVSRTMAAAIEQNYDKDGIIWPVS
;
A
#
# COMPACT_ATOMS: atom_id res chain seq x y z
N MET A 1 12.02 -6.79 -40.00
CA MET A 1 11.64 -5.37 -40.20
C MET A 1 12.93 -4.57 -40.47
N ARG A 2 12.97 -3.70 -41.48
CA ARG A 2 14.17 -2.89 -41.78
C ARG A 2 14.20 -1.65 -40.87
N VAL A 3 15.36 -1.30 -40.31
CA VAL A 3 15.53 -0.13 -39.42
C VAL A 3 15.09 1.17 -40.11
N SER A 4 15.37 1.33 -41.40
CA SER A 4 14.97 2.52 -42.19
C SER A 4 13.46 2.75 -42.31
N LYS A 5 12.63 1.77 -41.97
CA LYS A 5 11.16 1.88 -41.95
C LYS A 5 10.58 1.90 -40.52
N MET A 6 11.44 1.89 -39.50
CA MET A 6 11.03 1.82 -38.11
C MET A 6 10.95 3.22 -37.51
N TYR A 7 9.80 3.56 -36.92
CA TYR A 7 9.68 4.77 -36.12
C TYR A 7 10.23 4.52 -34.71
N ALA A 8 11.53 4.75 -34.55
CA ALA A 8 12.24 4.65 -33.27
C ALA A 8 13.20 5.84 -33.13
N PRO A 9 12.68 7.06 -32.88
CA PRO A 9 13.50 8.27 -32.78
C PRO A 9 14.36 8.22 -31.52
N THR A 10 15.63 7.85 -31.66
CA THR A 10 16.58 7.87 -30.55
C THR A 10 16.98 9.30 -30.19
N LEU A 11 17.34 9.53 -28.93
CA LEU A 11 17.87 10.81 -28.44
C LEU A 11 19.33 10.65 -28.05
N ARG A 12 20.16 11.64 -28.40
CA ARG A 12 21.56 11.69 -27.95
C ARG A 12 21.62 11.97 -26.45
N GLU A 13 20.86 12.97 -26.01
CA GLU A 13 20.81 13.45 -24.65
C GLU A 13 19.56 12.95 -23.92
N VAL A 14 19.68 12.81 -22.60
CA VAL A 14 18.59 12.40 -21.72
C VAL A 14 17.74 13.63 -21.40
N PRO A 15 16.40 13.57 -21.53
CA PRO A 15 15.54 14.65 -21.05
C PRO A 15 15.72 14.88 -19.54
N ALA A 16 15.82 16.15 -19.13
CA ALA A 16 16.16 16.53 -17.74
C ALA A 16 15.10 16.11 -16.71
N GLU A 17 13.85 15.91 -17.14
CA GLU A 17 12.75 15.46 -16.30
C GLU A 17 12.78 13.95 -15.97
N ALA A 18 13.70 13.19 -16.56
CA ALA A 18 13.78 11.75 -16.34
C ALA A 18 14.75 11.40 -15.20
N GLU A 19 14.20 11.11 -14.02
CA GLU A 19 14.99 10.84 -12.81
C GLU A 19 15.53 9.40 -12.74
N VAL A 20 14.70 8.40 -13.07
CA VAL A 20 15.07 6.97 -12.98
C VAL A 20 15.57 6.41 -14.30
N VAL A 21 16.47 5.43 -14.23
CA VAL A 21 17.20 4.89 -15.37
C VAL A 21 16.26 4.33 -16.44
N SER A 22 15.24 3.58 -16.06
CA SER A 22 14.27 3.02 -17.00
C SER A 22 13.55 4.12 -17.78
N HIS A 23 13.15 5.22 -17.14
CA HIS A 23 12.52 6.35 -17.80
C HIS A 23 13.48 7.04 -18.77
N GLN A 24 14.72 7.29 -18.33
CA GLN A 24 15.78 7.86 -19.17
C GLN A 24 16.03 7.00 -20.41
N LEU A 25 16.23 5.70 -20.24
CA LEU A 25 16.51 4.76 -21.32
C LEU A 25 15.32 4.61 -22.26
N MET A 26 14.08 4.54 -21.76
CA MET A 26 12.89 4.46 -22.61
C MET A 26 12.71 5.70 -23.50
N LEU A 27 13.01 6.90 -22.99
CA LEU A 27 12.96 8.12 -23.81
C LEU A 27 14.09 8.12 -24.87
N ARG A 28 15.32 7.82 -24.44
CA ARG A 28 16.52 7.81 -25.30
C ARG A 28 16.48 6.76 -26.39
N ALA A 29 16.02 5.56 -26.08
CA ALA A 29 15.92 4.45 -27.03
C ALA A 29 14.72 4.56 -27.98
N GLY A 30 13.91 5.62 -27.87
CA GLY A 30 12.74 5.81 -28.74
C GLY A 30 11.61 4.84 -28.42
N PHE A 31 11.44 4.47 -27.14
CA PHE A 31 10.33 3.62 -26.66
C PHE A 31 9.12 4.46 -26.28
N LEU A 32 9.32 5.64 -25.70
CA LEU A 32 8.23 6.49 -25.21
C LEU A 32 8.36 7.93 -25.68
N ARG A 33 7.22 8.63 -25.72
CA ARG A 33 7.15 10.10 -25.75
C ARG A 33 6.13 10.59 -24.75
N LYS A 34 6.47 11.65 -24.01
CA LYS A 34 5.58 12.29 -23.06
C LYS A 34 4.52 13.08 -23.81
N ALA A 35 3.24 12.82 -23.54
CA ALA A 35 2.12 13.60 -24.04
C ALA A 35 1.70 14.66 -23.02
N ALA A 36 1.68 14.29 -21.73
CA ALA A 36 1.44 15.19 -20.60
C ALA A 36 2.13 14.63 -19.34
N GLY A 37 2.03 15.33 -18.20
CA GLY A 37 2.51 14.80 -16.92
C GLY A 37 1.87 13.44 -16.62
N GLY A 38 2.68 12.39 -16.50
CA GLY A 38 2.22 11.02 -16.25
C GLY A 38 1.52 10.31 -17.42
N ILE A 39 1.51 10.88 -18.63
CA ILE A 39 0.81 10.30 -19.78
C ILE A 39 1.79 10.15 -20.94
N TYR A 40 1.93 8.92 -21.46
CA TYR A 40 2.97 8.56 -22.41
C TYR A 40 2.41 7.86 -23.65
N THR A 41 2.95 8.21 -24.81
CA THR A 41 2.76 7.46 -26.06
C THR A 41 3.77 6.33 -26.13
N TYR A 42 3.27 5.10 -26.31
CA TYR A 42 4.08 3.90 -26.55
C TYR A 42 4.47 3.83 -28.03
N LEU A 43 5.75 4.03 -28.32
CA LEU A 43 6.29 3.92 -29.67
C LEU A 43 6.41 2.44 -30.09
N PRO A 44 6.63 2.14 -31.39
CA PRO A 44 6.61 0.76 -31.90
C PRO A 44 7.45 -0.25 -31.12
N LEU A 45 8.63 0.12 -30.62
CA LEU A 45 9.46 -0.77 -29.81
C LEU A 45 8.86 -1.07 -28.44
N ALA A 46 8.35 -0.06 -27.74
CA ALA A 46 7.66 -0.25 -26.46
C ALA A 46 6.39 -1.10 -26.65
N LEU A 47 5.61 -0.83 -27.69
CA LEU A 47 4.40 -1.59 -27.98
C LEU A 47 4.70 -3.08 -28.26
N ARG A 48 5.84 -3.39 -28.90
CA ARG A 48 6.27 -4.79 -29.09
C ARG A 48 6.60 -5.48 -27.76
N VAL A 49 7.27 -4.78 -26.85
CA VAL A 49 7.57 -5.32 -25.51
C VAL A 49 6.28 -5.48 -24.71
N LEU A 50 5.39 -4.48 -24.73
CA LEU A 50 4.09 -4.54 -24.06
C LEU A 50 3.32 -5.80 -24.49
N LYS A 51 3.18 -6.01 -25.81
CA LYS A 51 2.50 -7.19 -26.37
C LYS A 51 3.13 -8.52 -25.96
N LYS A 52 4.46 -8.57 -25.77
CA LYS A 52 5.15 -9.77 -25.26
C LYS A 52 4.80 -10.05 -23.81
N ILE A 53 4.80 -9.02 -22.96
CA ILE A 53 4.38 -9.14 -21.56
C ILE A 53 2.91 -9.57 -21.48
N GLU A 54 2.04 -8.95 -22.27
CA GLU A 54 0.64 -9.36 -22.33
C GLU A 54 0.45 -10.80 -22.80
N ALA A 55 1.22 -11.28 -23.77
CA ALA A 55 1.17 -12.66 -24.24
C ALA A 55 1.54 -13.65 -23.12
N ILE A 56 2.62 -13.38 -22.37
CA ILE A 56 3.00 -14.19 -21.20
C ILE A 56 1.87 -14.21 -20.18
N ILE A 57 1.28 -13.05 -19.89
CA ILE A 57 0.15 -12.94 -18.94
C ILE A 57 -1.03 -13.78 -19.40
N ARG A 58 -1.45 -13.66 -20.67
CA ARG A 58 -2.56 -14.44 -21.23
C ARG A 58 -2.31 -15.94 -21.13
N GLU A 59 -1.15 -16.40 -21.58
CA GLU A 59 -0.79 -17.82 -21.55
C GLU A 59 -0.86 -18.41 -20.13
N GLU A 60 -0.33 -17.70 -19.13
CA GLU A 60 -0.35 -18.19 -17.74
C GLU A 60 -1.72 -18.10 -17.08
N LEU A 61 -2.55 -17.10 -17.42
CA LEU A 61 -3.91 -16.97 -16.86
C LEU A 61 -4.90 -17.92 -17.54
N ASP A 62 -4.85 -18.06 -18.86
CA ASP A 62 -5.71 -18.97 -19.60
C ASP A 62 -5.46 -20.42 -19.17
N ALA A 63 -4.21 -20.78 -18.84
CA ALA A 63 -3.85 -22.08 -18.28
C ALA A 63 -4.50 -22.36 -16.91
N THR A 64 -4.99 -21.34 -16.19
CA THR A 64 -5.75 -21.50 -14.94
C THR A 64 -7.26 -21.62 -15.15
N GLY A 65 -7.74 -21.47 -16.39
CA GLY A 65 -9.16 -21.39 -16.72
C GLY A 65 -9.77 -20.00 -16.51
N ALA A 66 -8.96 -18.96 -16.30
CA ALA A 66 -9.47 -17.58 -16.27
C ALA A 66 -9.87 -17.13 -17.68
N HIS A 67 -10.92 -16.32 -17.78
CA HIS A 67 -11.46 -15.87 -19.07
C HIS A 67 -11.12 -14.39 -19.34
N GLU A 68 -10.45 -14.10 -20.45
CA GLU A 68 -10.22 -12.72 -20.89
C GLU A 68 -11.54 -12.09 -21.38
N LEU A 69 -11.83 -10.88 -20.90
CA LEU A 69 -12.92 -10.02 -21.34
C LEU A 69 -12.40 -8.57 -21.48
N LEU A 70 -13.23 -7.65 -21.96
CA LEU A 70 -12.88 -6.24 -22.05
C LEU A 70 -14.05 -5.37 -21.58
N MET A 71 -13.86 -4.70 -20.44
CA MET A 71 -14.86 -3.79 -19.88
C MET A 71 -14.68 -2.35 -20.39
N PRO A 72 -15.74 -1.52 -20.36
CA PRO A 72 -15.64 -0.10 -20.67
C PRO A 72 -14.68 0.63 -19.72
N ILE A 73 -13.95 1.63 -20.24
CA ILE A 73 -13.14 2.52 -19.39
C ILE A 73 -13.98 3.64 -18.78
N VAL A 74 -14.99 4.12 -19.51
CA VAL A 74 -15.97 5.07 -18.99
C VAL A 74 -16.98 4.28 -18.18
N GLN A 75 -17.07 4.56 -16.88
CA GLN A 75 -17.95 3.85 -15.96
C GLN A 75 -19.01 4.81 -15.39
N PRO A 76 -20.30 4.43 -15.40
CA PRO A 76 -21.37 5.20 -14.75
C PRO A 76 -21.10 5.40 -13.25
N ALA A 77 -21.39 6.59 -12.72
CA ALA A 77 -21.18 6.90 -11.31
C ALA A 77 -22.03 6.05 -10.36
N GLU A 78 -23.19 5.57 -10.83
CA GLU A 78 -24.19 4.87 -10.01
C GLU A 78 -23.62 3.61 -9.36
N MET A 79 -22.82 2.81 -10.07
CA MET A 79 -22.21 1.60 -9.50
C MET A 79 -21.17 1.91 -8.41
N TRP A 80 -20.46 3.03 -8.55
CA TRP A 80 -19.49 3.51 -7.55
C TRP A 80 -20.19 4.13 -6.33
N GLN A 81 -21.36 4.72 -6.53
CA GLN A 81 -22.22 5.20 -5.45
C GLN A 81 -22.83 4.02 -4.69
N GLU A 82 -23.28 2.98 -5.38
CA GLU A 82 -23.77 1.74 -4.75
C GLU A 82 -22.68 1.07 -3.89
N SER A 83 -21.43 1.06 -4.33
CA SER A 83 -20.31 0.54 -3.52
C SER A 83 -19.83 1.49 -2.41
N GLY A 84 -20.29 2.74 -2.43
CA GLY A 84 -19.83 3.83 -1.55
C GLY A 84 -18.46 4.40 -1.92
N ARG A 85 -17.78 3.88 -2.94
CA ARG A 85 -16.42 4.33 -3.33
C ARG A 85 -16.40 5.64 -4.10
N TRP A 86 -17.52 6.09 -4.66
CA TRP A 86 -17.57 7.37 -5.40
C TRP A 86 -17.03 8.55 -4.59
N ASP A 87 -17.41 8.65 -3.31
CA ASP A 87 -17.01 9.78 -2.45
C ASP A 87 -15.67 9.54 -1.76
N VAL A 88 -15.36 8.30 -1.36
CA VAL A 88 -14.14 8.00 -0.58
C VAL A 88 -12.89 7.78 -1.44
N TYR A 89 -13.01 7.58 -2.75
CA TYR A 89 -11.82 7.42 -3.62
C TYR A 89 -10.98 8.71 -3.72
N GLY A 90 -11.58 9.86 -3.43
CA GLY A 90 -10.90 11.15 -3.41
C GLY A 90 -10.58 11.70 -4.81
N ASP A 91 -9.55 12.52 -4.88
CA ASP A 91 -9.15 13.29 -6.07
C ASP A 91 -8.43 12.45 -7.13
N GLU A 92 -7.97 11.24 -6.78
CA GLU A 92 -7.32 10.34 -7.74
C GLU A 92 -8.30 9.78 -8.79
N MET A 93 -9.61 9.89 -8.57
CA MET A 93 -10.63 9.48 -9.53
C MET A 93 -10.92 10.61 -10.53
N PHE A 94 -10.61 10.36 -11.81
CA PHE A 94 -11.09 11.21 -12.89
C PHE A 94 -12.61 11.13 -12.98
N ARG A 95 -13.30 12.24 -12.69
CA ARG A 95 -14.76 12.39 -12.83
C ARG A 95 -15.07 13.24 -14.06
N LEU A 96 -16.09 12.84 -14.81
CA LEU A 96 -16.58 13.55 -15.99
C LEU A 96 -18.11 13.59 -16.01
N ALA A 97 -18.66 14.58 -16.71
CA ALA A 97 -20.09 14.66 -17.00
C ALA A 97 -20.33 14.58 -18.50
N ASP A 98 -21.31 13.80 -18.93
CA ASP A 98 -21.72 13.76 -20.34
C ASP A 98 -22.52 15.02 -20.73
N ARG A 99 -22.86 15.15 -22.02
CA ARG A 99 -23.67 16.26 -22.53
C ARG A 99 -25.08 16.35 -21.93
N HIS A 100 -25.54 15.30 -21.26
CA HIS A 100 -26.81 15.21 -20.56
C HIS A 100 -26.67 15.42 -19.05
N LYS A 101 -25.47 15.82 -18.58
CA LYS A 101 -25.12 16.03 -17.17
C LYS A 101 -25.19 14.77 -16.31
N ARG A 102 -25.02 13.59 -16.92
CA ARG A 102 -24.84 12.33 -16.19
C ARG A 102 -23.38 12.16 -15.82
N ASN A 103 -23.13 11.67 -14.61
CA ASN A 103 -21.79 11.54 -14.06
C ASN A 103 -21.18 10.18 -14.40
N PHE A 104 -19.90 10.21 -14.76
CA PHE A 104 -19.08 9.03 -15.05
C PHE A 104 -17.70 9.23 -14.44
N CYS A 105 -16.93 8.15 -14.37
CA CYS A 105 -15.49 8.21 -14.14
C CYS A 105 -14.73 7.50 -15.25
N LEU A 106 -13.44 7.83 -15.38
CA LEU A 106 -12.49 6.96 -16.07
C LEU A 106 -11.99 5.93 -15.07
N GLY A 107 -12.28 4.66 -15.30
CA GLY A 107 -12.05 3.58 -14.35
C GLY A 107 -10.60 3.50 -13.87
N PRO A 108 -10.32 3.77 -12.58
CA PRO A 108 -9.00 3.53 -11.99
C PRO A 108 -8.77 2.03 -11.67
N THR A 109 -9.87 1.27 -11.62
CA THR A 109 -10.03 -0.17 -11.41
C THR A 109 -11.48 -0.55 -11.77
N HIS A 110 -11.88 -1.82 -11.66
CA HIS A 110 -13.15 -2.33 -12.17
C HIS A 110 -13.92 -3.27 -11.22
N GLU A 111 -13.70 -3.23 -9.89
CA GLU A 111 -14.45 -4.09 -8.96
C GLU A 111 -15.98 -3.89 -9.07
N GLU A 112 -16.47 -2.66 -9.20
CA GLU A 112 -17.89 -2.35 -9.33
C GLU A 112 -18.48 -2.82 -10.66
N MET A 113 -17.74 -2.57 -11.75
CA MET A 113 -18.16 -2.91 -13.11
C MET A 113 -18.27 -4.43 -13.27
N VAL A 114 -17.25 -5.19 -12.86
CA VAL A 114 -17.26 -6.65 -13.00
C VAL A 114 -18.28 -7.30 -12.06
N THR A 115 -18.46 -6.77 -10.85
CA THR A 115 -19.50 -7.26 -9.93
C THR A 115 -20.89 -7.01 -10.50
N THR A 116 -21.11 -5.85 -11.12
CA THR A 116 -22.39 -5.50 -11.75
C THR A 116 -22.67 -6.38 -12.97
N LEU A 117 -21.65 -6.73 -13.75
CA LEU A 117 -21.75 -7.69 -14.85
C LEU A 117 -22.09 -9.10 -14.33
N VAL A 118 -21.31 -9.62 -13.38
CA VAL A 118 -21.46 -10.99 -12.87
C VAL A 118 -22.78 -11.16 -12.11
N ARG A 119 -23.20 -10.14 -11.32
CA ARG A 119 -24.51 -10.16 -10.67
C ARG A 119 -25.67 -10.11 -11.67
N ALA A 120 -25.48 -9.91 -12.96
CA ALA A 120 -26.57 -9.99 -13.93
C ALA A 120 -26.85 -11.44 -14.36
N ASP A 121 -25.78 -12.23 -14.52
CA ASP A 121 -25.82 -13.52 -15.24
C ASP A 121 -25.55 -14.74 -14.35
N VAL A 122 -24.88 -14.58 -13.21
CA VAL A 122 -24.52 -15.67 -12.31
C VAL A 122 -25.53 -15.75 -11.16
N ARG A 123 -26.28 -16.86 -11.10
CA ARG A 123 -27.42 -17.06 -10.17
C ARG A 123 -27.35 -18.34 -9.36
N SER A 124 -26.48 -19.29 -9.72
CA SER A 124 -26.41 -20.60 -9.08
C SER A 124 -24.97 -20.96 -8.70
N TYR A 125 -24.83 -21.69 -7.58
CA TYR A 125 -23.52 -22.22 -7.15
C TYR A 125 -22.81 -23.05 -8.22
N ARG A 126 -23.56 -23.63 -9.18
CA ARG A 126 -23.02 -24.45 -10.28
C ARG A 126 -22.21 -23.64 -11.29
N GLN A 127 -22.37 -22.32 -11.31
CA GLN A 127 -21.62 -21.40 -12.15
C GLN A 127 -20.36 -20.87 -11.44
N LEU A 128 -20.12 -21.28 -10.19
CA LEU A 128 -18.98 -20.86 -9.37
C LEU A 128 -18.03 -22.06 -9.14
N PRO A 129 -16.69 -21.84 -9.09
CA PRO A 129 -16.03 -20.53 -9.18
C PRO A 129 -15.98 -20.00 -10.63
N LEU A 130 -15.98 -18.67 -10.75
CA LEU A 130 -15.78 -17.95 -12.01
C LEU A 130 -14.55 -17.04 -11.86
N ASN A 131 -13.65 -17.06 -12.84
CA ASN A 131 -12.49 -16.17 -12.87
C ASN A 131 -12.40 -15.46 -14.22
N VAL A 132 -12.41 -14.12 -14.19
CA VAL A 132 -12.37 -13.29 -15.39
C VAL A 132 -11.27 -12.24 -15.28
N TYR A 133 -10.67 -11.83 -16.38
CA TYR A 133 -9.67 -10.77 -16.40
C TYR A 133 -9.73 -9.93 -17.66
N GLN A 134 -9.09 -8.77 -17.64
CA GLN A 134 -8.89 -7.92 -18.81
C GLN A 134 -7.48 -7.33 -18.82
N ILE A 135 -7.00 -6.93 -19.99
CA ILE A 135 -5.82 -6.08 -20.13
C ILE A 135 -6.26 -4.76 -20.75
N GLN A 136 -6.23 -3.67 -19.99
CA GLN A 136 -6.86 -2.41 -20.38
C GLN A 136 -6.18 -1.20 -19.70
N ASN A 137 -6.26 -0.03 -20.35
CA ASN A 137 -5.80 1.24 -19.77
C ASN A 137 -6.60 1.58 -18.51
N LYS A 138 -5.93 2.11 -17.50
CA LYS A 138 -6.51 2.66 -16.27
C LYS A 138 -6.10 4.11 -16.13
N PHE A 139 -6.94 4.88 -15.43
CA PHE A 139 -6.71 6.29 -15.17
C PHE A 139 -6.71 6.56 -13.67
N ARG A 140 -5.64 7.14 -13.14
CA ARG A 140 -5.55 7.64 -11.76
C ARG A 140 -4.94 9.03 -11.80
N ASP A 141 -5.62 10.05 -11.28
CA ASP A 141 -5.12 11.44 -11.29
C ASP A 141 -4.07 11.65 -10.19
N GLU A 142 -2.97 10.91 -10.32
CA GLU A 142 -1.85 10.92 -9.40
C GLU A 142 -1.37 12.36 -9.18
N ARG A 143 -1.33 12.79 -7.91
CA ARG A 143 -0.97 14.17 -7.52
C ARG A 143 0.44 14.53 -7.99
N ARG A 144 1.36 13.57 -8.01
CA ARG A 144 2.76 13.75 -8.42
C ARG A 144 3.22 12.59 -9.32
N PRO A 145 2.86 12.61 -10.63
CA PRO A 145 3.28 11.56 -11.54
C PRO A 145 4.79 11.68 -11.79
N ARG A 146 5.53 10.60 -11.50
CA ARG A 146 6.99 10.55 -11.57
C ARG A 146 7.48 9.20 -12.07
N PHE A 147 8.78 9.10 -12.36
CA PHE A 147 9.43 7.84 -12.72
C PHE A 147 8.89 7.14 -13.98
N GLY A 148 8.46 7.91 -14.98
CA GLY A 148 8.02 7.35 -16.26
C GLY A 148 6.77 6.48 -16.13
N LEU A 149 6.88 5.22 -16.57
CA LEU A 149 5.80 4.23 -16.50
C LEU A 149 5.61 3.61 -15.10
N MET A 150 6.48 3.91 -14.13
CA MET A 150 6.28 3.38 -12.78
C MET A 150 5.09 4.04 -12.09
N ARG A 151 4.91 5.35 -12.28
CA ARG A 151 3.85 6.12 -11.64
C ARG A 151 3.27 7.17 -12.60
N GLY A 152 2.49 6.66 -13.56
CA GLY A 152 1.74 7.45 -14.54
C GLY A 152 0.30 7.71 -14.10
N ARG A 153 -0.38 8.60 -14.85
CA ARG A 153 -1.82 8.85 -14.72
C ARG A 153 -2.66 8.03 -15.67
N GLU A 154 -2.09 7.63 -16.80
CA GLU A 154 -2.65 6.64 -17.72
C GLU A 154 -1.65 5.49 -17.83
N PHE A 155 -2.11 4.27 -17.58
CA PHE A 155 -1.24 3.09 -17.59
C PHE A 155 -1.99 1.81 -17.96
N VAL A 156 -1.28 0.85 -18.52
CA VAL A 156 -1.85 -0.46 -18.89
C VAL A 156 -1.77 -1.39 -17.69
N MET A 157 -2.91 -1.95 -17.30
CA MET A 157 -3.04 -2.91 -16.21
C MET A 157 -3.78 -4.15 -16.71
N LYS A 158 -3.34 -5.32 -16.22
CA LYS A 158 -4.15 -6.53 -16.22
C LYS A 158 -4.84 -6.60 -14.86
N ASP A 159 -6.15 -6.48 -14.83
CA ASP A 159 -6.97 -6.68 -13.64
C ASP A 159 -7.87 -7.91 -13.83
N GLY A 160 -7.90 -8.79 -12.83
CA GLY A 160 -8.69 -10.01 -12.82
C GLY A 160 -9.47 -10.17 -11.52
N TYR A 161 -10.57 -10.90 -11.58
CA TYR A 161 -11.56 -11.01 -10.52
C TYR A 161 -12.11 -12.42 -10.46
N SER A 162 -12.05 -13.04 -9.27
CA SER A 162 -12.72 -14.31 -9.02
C SER A 162 -14.00 -14.09 -8.22
N PHE A 163 -14.98 -14.95 -8.50
CA PHE A 163 -16.22 -15.08 -7.76
C PHE A 163 -16.33 -16.52 -7.31
N ASP A 164 -16.46 -16.70 -6.01
CA ASP A 164 -16.35 -17.98 -5.34
C ASP A 164 -17.58 -18.17 -4.44
N LYS A 165 -17.97 -19.43 -4.22
CA LYS A 165 -19.16 -19.76 -3.40
C LYS A 165 -18.94 -19.48 -1.91
N ASP A 166 -17.71 -19.67 -1.44
CA ASP A 166 -17.32 -19.57 -0.04
C ASP A 166 -15.85 -19.16 0.08
N GLU A 167 -15.42 -18.87 1.31
CA GLU A 167 -14.05 -18.42 1.59
C GLU A 167 -13.01 -19.47 1.21
N GLN A 168 -13.34 -20.76 1.29
CA GLN A 168 -12.44 -21.84 0.86
C GLN A 168 -12.24 -21.84 -0.66
N GLY A 169 -13.28 -21.53 -1.43
CA GLY A 169 -13.19 -21.29 -2.87
C GLY A 169 -12.30 -20.08 -3.17
N LEU A 170 -12.53 -18.97 -2.47
CA LEU A 170 -11.71 -17.77 -2.59
C LEU A 170 -10.24 -18.03 -2.30
N ASP A 171 -9.93 -18.81 -1.25
CA ASP A 171 -8.55 -19.20 -0.93
C ASP A 171 -7.89 -19.97 -2.07
N LYS A 172 -8.62 -20.89 -2.73
CA LYS A 172 -8.10 -21.61 -3.90
C LYS A 172 -7.88 -20.69 -5.09
N SER A 173 -8.82 -19.80 -5.38
CA SER A 173 -8.70 -18.81 -6.46
C SER A 173 -7.52 -17.88 -6.22
N TYR A 174 -7.35 -17.42 -4.98
CA TYR A 174 -6.22 -16.62 -4.53
C TYR A 174 -4.88 -17.30 -4.77
N HIS A 175 -4.71 -18.54 -4.28
CA HIS A 175 -3.47 -19.30 -4.47
C HIS A 175 -3.20 -19.64 -5.93
N THR A 176 -4.25 -19.87 -6.72
CA THR A 176 -4.12 -20.08 -8.18
C THR A 176 -3.52 -18.84 -8.85
N MET A 177 -4.03 -17.65 -8.52
CA MET A 177 -3.52 -16.38 -9.07
C MET A 177 -2.13 -16.04 -8.55
N TYR A 178 -1.87 -16.24 -7.26
CA TYR A 178 -0.54 -16.09 -6.67
C TYR A 178 0.51 -16.94 -7.41
N ASN A 179 0.19 -18.20 -7.69
CA ASN A 179 1.08 -19.11 -8.41
C ASN A 179 1.24 -18.71 -9.89
N ALA A 180 0.16 -18.28 -10.55
CA ALA A 180 0.23 -17.78 -11.92
C ALA A 180 1.14 -16.55 -12.03
N TYR A 181 1.04 -15.61 -11.07
CA TYR A 181 1.89 -14.42 -11.03
C TYR A 181 3.36 -14.77 -10.84
N ASN A 182 3.67 -15.73 -9.98
CA ASN A 182 5.04 -16.23 -9.83
C ASN A 182 5.60 -16.75 -11.17
N LYS A 183 4.80 -17.48 -11.95
CA LYS A 183 5.22 -17.94 -13.28
C LYS A 183 5.38 -16.80 -14.27
N ILE A 184 4.42 -15.86 -14.31
CA ILE A 184 4.45 -14.68 -15.18
C ILE A 184 5.74 -13.88 -14.95
N PHE A 185 6.03 -13.47 -13.72
CA PHE A 185 7.19 -12.63 -13.44
C PHE A 185 8.52 -13.37 -13.61
N LYS A 186 8.55 -14.68 -13.34
CA LYS A 186 9.70 -15.53 -13.68
C LYS A 186 9.94 -15.60 -15.19
N ARG A 187 8.87 -15.77 -15.99
CA ARG A 187 8.95 -15.74 -17.46
C ARG A 187 9.32 -14.38 -18.01
N CYS A 188 8.93 -13.29 -17.34
CA CYS A 188 9.43 -11.94 -17.65
C CYS A 188 10.91 -11.73 -17.30
N GLY A 189 11.59 -12.72 -16.69
CA GLY A 189 13.01 -12.66 -16.34
C GLY A 189 13.31 -11.73 -15.17
N LEU A 190 12.36 -11.55 -14.25
CA LEU A 190 12.48 -10.61 -13.14
C LEU A 190 13.00 -11.30 -11.87
N ASN A 191 13.85 -10.60 -11.13
CA ASN A 191 14.15 -10.94 -9.74
C ASN A 191 13.14 -10.24 -8.84
N PHE A 192 12.11 -10.97 -8.43
CA PHE A 192 11.00 -10.44 -7.65
C PHE A 192 10.77 -11.27 -6.39
N ARG A 193 10.06 -10.70 -5.44
CA ARG A 193 9.61 -11.39 -4.24
C ARG A 193 8.14 -11.07 -3.95
N PRO A 194 7.27 -12.08 -3.75
CA PRO A 194 5.97 -11.85 -3.16
C PRO A 194 6.14 -11.48 -1.68
N VAL A 195 5.45 -10.44 -1.23
CA VAL A 195 5.51 -9.92 0.14
C VAL A 195 4.09 -9.71 0.66
N GLU A 196 3.87 -9.99 1.94
CA GLU A 196 2.62 -9.66 2.61
C GLU A 196 2.40 -8.15 2.59
N ALA A 197 1.18 -7.73 2.30
CA ALA A 197 0.84 -6.33 2.13
C ALA A 197 -0.46 -5.96 2.86
N ASP A 198 -0.65 -4.66 3.08
CA ASP A 198 -1.92 -4.15 3.55
C ASP A 198 -2.98 -4.27 2.44
N SER A 199 -4.24 -4.46 2.83
CA SER A 199 -5.34 -4.53 1.85
C SER A 199 -5.92 -3.16 1.52
N GLY A 200 -5.48 -2.11 2.23
CA GLY A 200 -5.81 -0.71 2.02
C GLY A 200 -7.30 -0.43 1.95
N ALA A 201 -7.63 0.65 1.24
CA ALA A 201 -9.01 1.06 0.95
C ALA A 201 -9.78 0.05 0.08
N ILE A 202 -9.08 -0.87 -0.60
CA ILE A 202 -9.71 -1.97 -1.34
C ILE A 202 -10.40 -2.93 -0.37
N GLY A 203 -9.89 -3.06 0.86
CA GLY A 203 -10.49 -3.84 1.95
C GLY A 203 -10.28 -5.36 1.80
N GLY A 204 -10.49 -6.08 2.90
CA GLY A 204 -10.26 -7.53 2.98
C GLY A 204 -9.11 -7.91 3.91
N SER A 205 -8.66 -9.16 3.82
CA SER A 205 -7.51 -9.71 4.55
C SER A 205 -6.77 -10.72 3.67
N GLY A 206 -5.44 -10.82 3.78
CA GLY A 206 -4.65 -11.67 2.87
C GLY A 206 -4.40 -11.00 1.52
N SER A 207 -3.42 -10.10 1.51
CA SER A 207 -2.90 -9.42 0.32
C SER A 207 -1.42 -9.75 0.14
N HIS A 208 -1.00 -10.01 -1.11
CA HIS A 208 0.41 -10.15 -1.45
C HIS A 208 0.76 -9.25 -2.63
N GLU A 209 1.77 -8.40 -2.41
CA GLU A 209 2.42 -7.60 -3.44
C GLU A 209 3.57 -8.38 -4.07
N PHE A 210 3.73 -8.26 -5.37
CA PHE A 210 4.84 -8.82 -6.12
C PHE A 210 5.85 -7.70 -6.41
N MET A 211 6.96 -7.74 -5.68
CA MET A 211 7.94 -6.66 -5.64
C MET A 211 9.18 -7.04 -6.45
N VAL A 212 9.41 -6.34 -7.57
CA VAL A 212 10.68 -6.45 -8.31
C VAL A 212 11.75 -5.71 -7.54
N ILE A 213 12.83 -6.40 -7.16
CA ILE A 213 13.88 -5.83 -6.31
C ILE A 213 14.71 -4.82 -7.11
N ALA A 214 14.62 -3.54 -6.74
CA ALA A 214 15.35 -2.45 -7.38
C ALA A 214 15.46 -1.25 -6.42
N ASP A 215 16.62 -0.61 -6.37
CA ASP A 215 16.89 0.54 -5.48
C ASP A 215 16.03 1.76 -5.81
N SER A 216 15.55 1.84 -7.06
CA SER A 216 14.60 2.85 -7.56
C SER A 216 13.15 2.60 -7.14
N GLY A 217 12.85 1.45 -6.55
CA GLY A 217 11.53 1.10 -6.04
C GLY A 217 11.04 2.02 -4.93
N GLU A 218 9.78 2.45 -5.01
CA GLU A 218 9.17 3.30 -3.98
C GLU A 218 8.84 2.51 -2.71
N GLY A 219 8.47 1.24 -2.85
CA GLY A 219 8.08 0.40 -1.72
C GLY A 219 9.30 -0.13 -0.97
N GLU A 220 9.26 -0.02 0.35
CA GLU A 220 10.23 -0.65 1.23
C GLU A 220 9.69 -1.99 1.70
N ILE A 221 10.52 -3.02 1.61
CA ILE A 221 10.18 -4.37 2.06
C ILE A 221 11.17 -4.83 3.11
N VAL A 222 10.68 -5.67 4.01
CA VAL A 222 11.51 -6.49 4.89
C VAL A 222 11.38 -7.95 4.51
N PHE A 223 12.46 -8.70 4.69
CA PHE A 223 12.46 -10.12 4.43
C PHE A 223 13.43 -10.86 5.35
N CYS A 224 13.07 -12.09 5.69
CA CYS A 224 13.95 -12.99 6.41
C CYS A 224 14.88 -13.70 5.43
N LYS A 225 16.16 -13.82 5.79
CA LYS A 225 17.15 -14.62 5.04
C LYS A 225 17.13 -16.10 5.44
N ALA A 226 16.42 -16.46 6.50
CA ALA A 226 16.41 -17.79 7.08
C ALA A 226 15.07 -18.53 6.98
N CYS A 227 14.01 -17.85 6.55
CA CYS A 227 12.72 -18.42 6.21
C CYS A 227 12.07 -17.59 5.08
N ASP A 228 10.89 -17.99 4.63
CA ASP A 228 10.24 -17.37 3.47
C ASP A 228 9.57 -16.03 3.76
N TYR A 229 9.46 -15.62 5.05
CA TYR A 229 8.79 -14.39 5.45
C TYR A 229 9.31 -13.16 4.71
N ALA A 230 8.39 -12.40 4.13
CA ALA A 230 8.63 -11.07 3.61
C ALA A 230 7.34 -10.26 3.62
N ALA A 231 7.45 -8.97 3.92
CA ALA A 231 6.32 -8.06 4.02
C ALA A 231 6.72 -6.66 3.56
N ASN A 232 5.75 -5.91 3.06
CA ASN A 232 5.84 -4.46 2.96
C ASN A 232 5.99 -3.88 4.39
N VAL A 233 6.84 -2.87 4.57
CA VAL A 233 7.07 -2.24 5.89
C VAL A 233 5.78 -1.69 6.52
N GLU A 234 4.81 -1.33 5.68
CA GLU A 234 3.48 -0.86 6.11
C GLU A 234 2.68 -1.97 6.82
N LYS A 235 2.89 -3.23 6.44
CA LYS A 235 2.18 -4.41 6.97
C LYS A 235 2.99 -5.24 7.97
N ALA A 236 4.32 -5.24 7.84
CA ALA A 236 5.20 -6.16 8.56
C ALA A 236 4.91 -6.24 10.05
N GLU A 237 4.69 -7.46 10.56
CA GLU A 237 4.38 -7.70 11.96
C GLU A 237 5.63 -7.55 12.82
N LEU A 238 5.45 -6.98 14.01
CA LEU A 238 6.52 -6.77 14.96
C LEU A 238 6.33 -7.57 16.23
N PHE A 239 7.44 -8.13 16.73
CA PHE A 239 7.49 -8.54 18.12
C PHE A 239 7.73 -7.31 19.01
N PRO A 240 6.98 -7.17 20.11
CA PRO A 240 7.24 -6.10 21.05
C PRO A 240 8.60 -6.32 21.69
N LEU A 241 9.43 -5.27 21.69
CA LEU A 241 10.71 -5.35 22.39
C LEU A 241 10.43 -5.34 23.90
N THR A 242 11.17 -6.16 24.63
CA THR A 242 11.10 -6.24 26.08
C THR A 242 12.38 -5.71 26.67
N GLU A 243 12.27 -4.83 27.66
CA GLU A 243 13.42 -4.37 28.45
C GLU A 243 13.62 -5.26 29.68
N GLU A 244 14.83 -5.21 30.25
CA GLU A 244 15.08 -5.79 31.56
C GLU A 244 14.22 -5.06 32.60
N LYS A 245 13.70 -5.82 33.57
CA LYS A 245 12.86 -5.22 34.63
C LYS A 245 13.74 -4.40 35.57
N GLU A 246 13.38 -3.13 35.70
CA GLU A 246 13.93 -2.18 36.65
C GLU A 246 12.91 -1.88 37.75
N ALA A 247 13.40 -1.37 38.88
CA ALA A 247 12.51 -0.84 39.91
C ALA A 247 11.86 0.45 39.40
N ALA A 248 10.53 0.58 39.56
CA ALA A 248 9.82 1.79 39.17
C ALA A 248 10.25 2.97 40.06
N LEU A 249 10.73 4.04 39.44
CA LEU A 249 11.10 5.27 40.12
C LEU A 249 9.89 6.23 40.22
N PRO A 250 9.88 7.19 41.17
CA PRO A 250 8.84 8.20 41.27
C PRO A 250 8.77 9.07 40.00
N LEU A 251 7.54 9.34 39.53
CA LEU A 251 7.28 10.25 38.42
C LEU A 251 7.75 11.66 38.79
N GLU A 252 8.55 12.29 37.93
CA GLU A 252 9.06 13.65 38.13
C GLU A 252 8.86 14.51 36.88
N THR A 253 8.59 15.80 37.07
CA THR A 253 8.55 16.79 35.98
C THR A 253 9.85 17.57 35.95
N VAL A 254 10.50 17.63 34.79
CA VAL A 254 11.80 18.28 34.59
C VAL A 254 11.67 19.41 33.58
N PHE A 255 12.33 20.54 33.86
CA PHE A 255 12.43 21.67 32.93
C PHE A 255 13.48 21.38 31.85
N THR A 256 13.06 21.41 30.59
CA THR A 256 13.83 21.06 29.38
C THR A 256 13.66 22.17 28.33
N PRO A 257 14.35 23.31 28.50
CA PRO A 257 14.12 24.50 27.68
C PRO A 257 14.44 24.22 26.21
N ALA A 258 13.49 24.56 25.33
CA ALA A 258 13.60 24.44 23.87
C ALA A 258 13.92 23.03 23.32
N CYS A 259 13.80 21.98 24.14
CA CYS A 259 14.05 20.60 23.72
C CYS A 259 12.81 20.04 23.00
N LYS A 260 12.70 20.26 21.68
CA LYS A 260 11.52 19.86 20.89
C LYS A 260 11.67 18.52 20.16
N THR A 261 12.89 18.01 20.04
CA THR A 261 13.16 16.73 19.36
C THR A 261 13.64 15.66 20.34
N ILE A 262 13.50 14.39 19.95
CA ILE A 262 14.04 13.25 20.72
C ILE A 262 15.56 13.40 20.93
N ALA A 263 16.28 13.87 19.91
CA ALA A 263 17.73 14.09 20.03
C ALA A 263 18.05 15.15 21.10
N ASP A 264 17.31 16.26 21.12
CA ASP A 264 17.52 17.34 22.08
C ASP A 264 17.24 16.89 23.52
N VAL A 265 16.10 16.22 23.75
CA VAL A 265 15.72 15.78 25.09
C VAL A 265 16.64 14.69 25.63
N CYS A 266 17.05 13.73 24.79
CA CYS A 266 18.02 12.70 25.20
C CYS A 266 19.37 13.31 25.56
N ALA A 267 19.86 14.27 24.76
CA ALA A 267 21.11 14.97 25.04
C ALA A 267 21.04 15.78 26.34
N TYR A 268 19.94 16.49 26.57
CA TYR A 268 19.74 17.32 27.75
C TYR A 268 19.60 16.49 29.03
N LEU A 269 18.76 15.45 29.01
CA LEU A 269 18.54 14.56 30.16
C LEU A 269 19.67 13.53 30.35
N LYS A 270 20.60 13.44 29.41
CA LYS A 270 21.63 12.38 29.34
C LYS A 270 21.02 10.98 29.40
N ALA A 271 19.86 10.82 28.78
CA ALA A 271 19.13 9.57 28.72
C ALA A 271 19.43 8.85 27.38
N PRO A 272 19.51 7.51 27.37
CA PRO A 272 19.59 6.76 26.13
C PRO A 272 18.28 6.93 25.33
N ILE A 273 18.35 6.86 24.00
CA ILE A 273 17.18 7.08 23.12
C ILE A 273 16.08 6.05 23.37
N GLU A 274 16.45 4.85 23.78
CA GLU A 274 15.57 3.76 24.15
C GLU A 274 14.74 4.07 25.41
N LYS A 275 15.20 4.99 26.28
CA LYS A 275 14.45 5.49 27.44
C LYS A 275 13.67 6.76 27.13
N SER A 276 13.41 7.06 25.86
CA SER A 276 12.56 8.17 25.45
C SER A 276 11.36 7.68 24.65
N VAL A 277 10.25 8.42 24.71
CA VAL A 277 9.03 8.14 23.94
C VAL A 277 8.71 9.35 23.06
N LYS A 278 8.58 9.08 21.76
CA LYS A 278 8.17 10.01 20.72
C LYS A 278 6.65 10.02 20.62
N ALA A 279 6.10 11.23 20.55
CA ALA A 279 4.68 11.47 20.32
C ALA A 279 4.48 12.06 18.91
N VAL A 280 3.55 11.50 18.15
CA VAL A 280 3.10 12.04 16.87
C VAL A 280 1.60 12.23 16.91
N ALA A 281 1.15 13.41 16.47
CA ALA A 281 -0.25 13.79 16.51
C ALA A 281 -0.84 13.84 15.10
N TYR A 282 -1.93 13.10 14.91
CA TYR A 282 -2.69 13.09 13.67
C TYR A 282 -4.11 13.59 13.90
N LYS A 283 -4.75 14.06 12.83
CA LYS A 283 -6.16 14.40 12.73
C LYS A 283 -6.85 13.41 11.79
N SER A 284 -8.05 12.99 12.17
CA SER A 284 -8.92 12.11 11.38
C SER A 284 -10.37 12.55 11.51
N GLU A 285 -11.29 11.83 10.86
CA GLU A 285 -12.73 12.06 11.03
C GLU A 285 -13.25 11.76 12.45
N LYS A 286 -12.45 11.09 13.29
CA LYS A 286 -12.77 10.80 14.72
C LYS A 286 -12.13 11.76 15.71
N GLY A 287 -11.47 12.83 15.23
CA GLY A 287 -10.75 13.78 16.07
C GLY A 287 -9.24 13.55 16.05
N VAL A 288 -8.55 13.96 17.12
CA VAL A 288 -7.09 13.88 17.23
C VAL A 288 -6.66 12.48 17.68
N ILE A 289 -5.59 11.98 17.09
CA ILE A 289 -4.98 10.69 17.44
C ILE A 289 -3.53 10.96 17.86
N LEU A 290 -3.22 10.74 19.13
CA LEU A 290 -1.87 10.81 19.68
C LEU A 290 -1.24 9.42 19.70
N CYS A 291 -0.21 9.24 18.87
CA CYS A 291 0.54 8.02 18.73
C CYS A 291 1.85 8.09 19.52
N PHE A 292 2.15 7.07 20.31
CA PHE A 292 3.36 6.99 21.13
C PHE A 292 4.21 5.78 20.73
N VAL A 293 5.44 6.03 20.28
CA VAL A 293 6.45 5.02 19.93
C VAL A 293 7.75 5.32 20.69
N ARG A 294 8.63 4.34 20.87
CA ARG A 294 9.97 4.58 21.46
C ARG A 294 10.75 5.58 20.62
N GLY A 295 11.65 6.35 21.23
CA GLY A 295 12.29 7.52 20.60
C GLY A 295 13.05 7.23 19.31
N ASP A 296 13.59 6.02 19.17
CA ASP A 296 14.32 5.49 18.01
C ASP A 296 13.40 4.87 16.94
N HIS A 297 12.10 4.81 17.18
CA HIS A 297 11.10 4.27 16.26
C HIS A 297 10.31 5.39 15.56
N GLU A 298 9.71 5.04 14.42
CA GLU A 298 8.80 5.91 13.66
C GLU A 298 7.40 5.29 13.63
N VAL A 299 6.37 6.14 13.58
CA VAL A 299 4.98 5.69 13.51
C VAL A 299 4.66 5.12 12.13
N ASN A 300 3.96 3.99 12.11
CA ASN A 300 3.38 3.42 10.91
C ASN A 300 1.91 3.88 10.80
N GLU A 301 1.67 4.85 9.92
CA GLU A 301 0.36 5.46 9.70
C GLU A 301 -0.71 4.44 9.27
N ILE A 302 -0.35 3.47 8.42
CA ILE A 302 -1.28 2.43 7.96
C ILE A 302 -1.76 1.57 9.14
N LYS A 303 -0.86 1.20 10.05
CA LYS A 303 -1.23 0.46 11.26
C LYS A 303 -2.10 1.30 12.21
N VAL A 304 -1.85 2.61 12.30
CA VAL A 304 -2.72 3.53 13.08
C VAL A 304 -4.11 3.63 12.46
N ILE A 305 -4.22 3.81 11.14
CA ILE A 305 -5.48 3.81 10.39
C ILE A 305 -6.30 2.56 10.70
N ASN A 306 -5.66 1.39 10.56
CA ASN A 306 -6.28 0.10 10.81
C ASN A 306 -6.69 -0.09 12.28
N THR A 307 -5.84 0.33 13.23
CA THR A 307 -6.10 0.21 14.67
C THR A 307 -7.28 1.09 15.11
N CYS A 308 -7.31 2.33 14.64
CA CYS A 308 -8.37 3.28 15.00
C CYS A 308 -9.63 3.13 14.14
N GLY A 309 -9.55 2.37 13.05
CA GLY A 309 -10.63 2.19 12.07
C GLY A 309 -11.04 3.53 11.45
N VAL A 310 -10.06 4.34 11.06
CA VAL A 310 -10.27 5.65 10.40
C VAL A 310 -10.00 5.56 8.91
N ILE A 311 -10.34 6.60 8.15
CA ILE A 311 -10.15 6.57 6.68
C ILE A 311 -8.79 7.12 6.29
N ASN A 312 -8.42 8.28 6.84
CA ASN A 312 -7.17 8.98 6.52
C ASN A 312 -6.59 9.61 7.79
N LEU A 313 -5.29 9.86 7.75
CA LEU A 313 -4.58 10.65 8.74
C LEU A 313 -3.98 11.89 8.09
N GLU A 314 -4.13 13.03 8.74
CA GLU A 314 -3.40 14.25 8.44
C GLU A 314 -2.58 14.64 9.66
N MET A 315 -1.44 15.30 9.48
CA MET A 315 -0.70 15.84 10.63
C MET A 315 -1.58 16.85 11.38
N ALA A 316 -1.67 16.71 12.71
CA ALA A 316 -2.43 17.64 13.52
C ALA A 316 -1.81 19.05 13.45
N SER A 317 -2.66 20.07 13.30
CA SER A 317 -2.23 21.47 13.34
C SER A 317 -1.96 21.94 14.77
N GLU A 318 -1.28 23.08 14.92
CA GLU A 318 -1.08 23.68 16.26
C GLU A 318 -2.42 23.98 16.96
N GLU A 319 -3.45 24.38 16.21
CA GLU A 319 -4.79 24.61 16.73
C GLU A 319 -5.41 23.30 17.27
N ASP A 320 -5.25 22.19 16.55
CA ASP A 320 -5.72 20.88 17.01
C ASP A 320 -5.03 20.47 18.32
N LEU A 321 -3.72 20.75 18.46
CA LEU A 321 -2.96 20.46 19.68
C LEU A 321 -3.42 21.33 20.87
N ILE A 322 -3.66 22.62 20.64
CA ILE A 322 -4.17 23.53 21.68
C ILE A 322 -5.55 23.08 22.16
N ASN A 323 -6.43 22.64 21.26
CA ASN A 323 -7.77 22.17 21.60
C ASN A 323 -7.78 20.92 22.51
N ILE A 324 -6.69 20.16 22.52
CA ILE A 324 -6.48 19.04 23.44
C ILE A 324 -5.45 19.36 24.53
N ASP A 325 -5.26 20.64 24.87
CA ASP A 325 -4.28 21.19 25.83
C ASP A 325 -2.91 20.50 25.79
N THR A 326 -2.31 20.40 24.60
CA THR A 326 -0.93 19.97 24.42
C THR A 326 -0.17 20.91 23.49
N VAL A 327 1.14 20.68 23.34
CA VAL A 327 2.00 21.52 22.53
C VAL A 327 3.05 20.68 21.80
N GLY A 328 3.26 20.99 20.52
CA GLY A 328 4.24 20.31 19.69
C GLY A 328 5.65 20.36 20.30
N GLY A 329 6.33 19.22 20.27
CA GLY A 329 7.65 19.03 20.90
C GLY A 329 7.61 18.66 22.39
N PHE A 330 6.46 18.76 23.06
CA PHE A 330 6.31 18.40 24.48
C PHE A 330 5.03 17.60 24.75
N MET A 331 4.54 16.86 23.76
CA MET A 331 3.33 16.04 23.87
C MET A 331 3.62 14.76 24.68
N GLY A 332 2.69 14.39 25.56
CA GLY A 332 2.77 13.23 26.43
C GLY A 332 1.43 12.56 26.68
N PRO A 333 1.40 11.29 27.12
CA PRO A 333 0.15 10.56 27.31
C PRO A 333 -0.54 10.84 28.65
N ILE A 334 0.18 11.39 29.64
CA ILE A 334 -0.31 11.58 31.01
C ILE A 334 -1.36 12.70 31.06
N GLY A 335 -2.51 12.41 31.68
CA GLY A 335 -3.60 13.37 31.89
C GLY A 335 -4.47 13.62 30.66
N MET A 336 -4.38 12.75 29.65
CA MET A 336 -5.07 12.89 28.38
C MET A 336 -6.27 11.93 28.23
N GLU A 337 -6.47 10.98 29.14
CA GLU A 337 -7.38 9.83 28.94
C GLU A 337 -8.87 10.21 28.84
N ASN A 338 -9.25 11.37 29.38
CA ASN A 338 -10.66 11.81 29.46
C ASN A 338 -11.01 12.91 28.47
N LYS A 339 -10.10 13.26 27.53
CA LYS A 339 -10.39 14.30 26.55
C LYS A 339 -11.34 13.76 25.48
N LYS A 340 -12.36 14.55 25.18
CA LYS A 340 -13.32 14.24 24.13
C LYS A 340 -12.62 14.28 22.77
N ASP A 341 -13.02 13.39 21.87
CA ASP A 341 -12.53 13.35 20.48
C ASP A 341 -10.99 13.21 20.38
N LEU A 342 -10.40 12.52 21.35
CA LEU A 342 -8.98 12.15 21.40
C LEU A 342 -8.82 10.62 21.53
N LEU A 343 -8.00 10.04 20.65
CA LEU A 343 -7.55 8.66 20.76
C LEU A 343 -6.07 8.64 21.15
N ILE A 344 -5.72 7.90 22.19
CA ILE A 344 -4.32 7.67 22.57
C ILE A 344 -3.94 6.26 22.12
N VAL A 345 -2.96 6.16 21.23
CA VAL A 345 -2.47 4.89 20.68
C VAL A 345 -1.03 4.71 21.10
N ALA A 346 -0.75 3.69 21.91
CA ALA A 346 0.61 3.38 22.33
C ALA A 346 1.11 2.11 21.64
N ASP A 347 2.34 2.16 21.13
CA ASP A 347 3.03 0.98 20.62
C ASP A 347 3.23 -0.05 21.75
N GLN A 348 3.11 -1.33 21.41
CA GLN A 348 3.34 -2.41 22.38
C GLN A 348 4.73 -2.32 23.04
N THR A 349 5.75 -1.84 22.33
CA THR A 349 7.09 -1.62 22.90
C THR A 349 7.04 -0.56 24.00
N VAL A 350 6.32 0.55 23.80
CA VAL A 350 6.17 1.60 24.83
C VAL A 350 5.50 1.06 26.07
N MET A 351 4.52 0.17 25.91
CA MET A 351 3.84 -0.47 27.05
C MET A 351 4.74 -1.43 27.85
N ASN A 352 5.86 -1.87 27.27
CA ASN A 352 6.85 -2.72 27.94
C ASN A 352 8.03 -1.92 28.53
N MET A 353 8.13 -0.62 28.27
CA MET A 353 9.20 0.23 28.77
C MET A 353 8.97 0.61 30.24
N GLN A 354 10.06 0.95 30.92
CA GLN A 354 10.04 1.43 32.30
C GLN A 354 10.93 2.65 32.48
N ASN A 355 10.50 3.55 33.36
CA ASN A 355 11.22 4.76 33.75
C ASN A 355 11.64 5.66 32.57
N PHE A 356 10.83 5.75 31.52
CA PHE A 356 11.17 6.54 30.34
C PHE A 356 10.83 8.02 30.50
N CYS A 357 11.34 8.85 29.58
CA CYS A 357 10.95 10.26 29.45
C CYS A 357 9.96 10.50 28.30
N CYS A 358 9.00 11.40 28.51
CA CYS A 358 8.07 11.87 27.48
C CYS A 358 7.69 13.32 27.73
N GLY A 359 7.05 13.99 26.77
CA GLY A 359 6.59 15.36 26.94
C GLY A 359 5.59 15.50 28.10
N ALA A 360 5.51 16.69 28.71
CA ALA A 360 4.62 16.94 29.85
C ALA A 360 3.31 17.65 29.49
N ASN A 361 2.96 17.71 28.19
CA ASN A 361 1.85 18.52 27.65
C ASN A 361 1.97 20.02 27.96
N LYS A 362 3.19 20.47 28.29
CA LYS A 362 3.52 21.85 28.67
C LYS A 362 4.85 22.24 28.04
N ALA A 363 4.90 23.42 27.44
CA ALA A 363 6.10 23.92 26.79
C ALA A 363 7.29 23.95 27.77
N ASP A 364 8.44 23.46 27.31
CA ASP A 364 9.69 23.36 28.07
C ASP A 364 9.67 22.40 29.26
N TYR A 365 8.73 21.47 29.33
CA TYR A 365 8.71 20.44 30.37
C TYR A 365 8.54 19.03 29.80
N HIS A 366 9.25 18.09 30.40
CA HIS A 366 9.11 16.65 30.18
C HIS A 366 8.84 15.94 31.51
N TYR A 367 8.18 14.80 31.45
CA TYR A 367 8.17 13.84 32.54
C TYR A 367 9.36 12.89 32.40
N ILE A 368 9.93 12.48 33.52
CA ILE A 368 10.88 11.36 33.62
C ILE A 368 10.31 10.30 34.55
N ASN A 369 10.88 9.09 34.49
CA ASN A 369 10.46 7.94 35.28
C ASN A 369 9.02 7.51 35.00
N VAL A 370 8.54 7.72 33.77
CA VAL A 370 7.18 7.35 33.36
C VAL A 370 7.08 5.82 33.25
N ASN A 371 6.00 5.27 33.78
CA ASN A 371 5.69 3.85 33.79
C ASN A 371 4.25 3.63 33.26
N PRO A 372 4.06 2.84 32.18
CA PRO A 372 2.73 2.54 31.65
C PRO A 372 1.82 1.87 32.69
N LEU A 373 0.51 2.02 32.54
CA LEU A 373 -0.55 1.55 33.46
C LEU A 373 -0.56 2.22 34.85
N ARG A 374 0.60 2.67 35.35
CA ARG A 374 0.70 3.51 36.56
C ARG A 374 0.37 4.96 36.24
N ASP A 375 1.03 5.53 35.23
CA ASP A 375 0.97 6.99 34.97
C ASP A 375 0.02 7.35 33.84
N PHE A 376 -0.27 6.43 32.92
CA PHE A 376 -1.23 6.63 31.85
C PHE A 376 -1.85 5.31 31.37
N LYS A 377 -3.02 5.40 30.76
CA LYS A 377 -3.67 4.27 30.07
C LYS A 377 -4.11 4.69 28.66
N PRO A 378 -3.55 4.10 27.60
CA PRO A 378 -3.94 4.46 26.24
C PRO A 378 -5.34 3.92 25.90
N THR A 379 -5.97 4.53 24.89
CA THR A 379 -7.21 4.02 24.29
C THR A 379 -6.96 2.69 23.58
N TYR A 380 -5.85 2.61 22.85
CA TYR A 380 -5.43 1.41 22.12
C TYR A 380 -3.96 1.08 22.42
N VAL A 381 -3.68 -0.21 22.57
CA VAL A 381 -2.32 -0.77 22.54
C VAL A 381 -2.23 -1.62 21.29
N ALA A 382 -1.33 -1.25 20.38
CA ALA A 382 -1.19 -1.91 19.08
C ALA A 382 0.25 -1.86 18.59
N ASP A 383 0.58 -2.70 17.62
CA ASP A 383 1.80 -2.53 16.83
C ASP A 383 1.57 -1.33 15.89
N ILE A 384 2.23 -0.21 16.16
CA ILE A 384 2.07 1.03 15.39
C ILE A 384 3.40 1.65 14.99
N ARG A 385 4.51 0.91 15.10
CA ARG A 385 5.80 1.38 14.61
C ARG A 385 6.15 0.77 13.25
N LEU A 386 6.99 1.47 12.51
CA LEU A 386 7.65 0.92 11.33
C LEU A 386 8.70 -0.12 11.75
N ILE A 387 8.74 -1.21 11.00
CA ILE A 387 9.76 -2.24 11.16
C ILE A 387 11.13 -1.71 10.69
N GLN A 388 12.17 -2.06 11.43
CA GLN A 388 13.54 -1.64 11.17
C GLN A 388 14.40 -2.81 10.70
N LYS A 389 15.56 -2.47 10.13
CA LYS A 389 16.58 -3.47 9.82
C LYS A 389 17.04 -4.14 11.11
N ASN A 390 17.22 -5.46 11.06
CA ASN A 390 17.59 -6.31 12.19
C ASN A 390 16.50 -6.56 13.25
N ASP A 391 15.28 -6.03 13.09
CA ASP A 391 14.16 -6.49 13.91
C ASP A 391 14.01 -8.02 13.79
N PRO A 392 13.56 -8.70 14.86
CA PRO A 392 13.37 -10.14 14.86
C PRO A 392 12.20 -10.52 13.94
N CYS A 393 12.43 -11.51 13.07
CA CYS A 393 11.41 -12.02 12.16
C CYS A 393 10.23 -12.62 12.95
N PRO A 394 8.97 -12.24 12.63
CA PRO A 394 7.78 -12.72 13.33
C PRO A 394 7.60 -14.25 13.28
N HIS A 395 8.17 -14.93 12.27
CA HIS A 395 8.06 -16.37 12.13
C HIS A 395 9.17 -17.18 12.81
N CYS A 396 10.40 -16.64 12.89
CA CYS A 396 11.54 -17.44 13.32
C CYS A 396 12.55 -16.72 14.23
N GLY A 397 12.28 -15.47 14.62
CA GLY A 397 13.08 -14.67 15.55
C GLY A 397 14.45 -14.19 15.03
N LYS A 398 14.86 -14.58 13.82
CA LYS A 398 16.14 -14.16 13.22
C LYS A 398 16.04 -12.74 12.66
N ALA A 399 17.16 -12.04 12.59
CA ALA A 399 17.23 -10.66 12.09
C ALA A 399 16.72 -10.52 10.64
N LEU A 400 15.84 -9.53 10.44
CA LEU A 400 15.31 -9.17 9.12
C LEU A 400 16.29 -8.30 8.32
N ALA A 401 16.26 -8.48 7.00
CA ALA A 401 16.89 -7.60 6.03
C ALA A 401 15.86 -6.64 5.42
N LYS A 402 16.33 -5.51 4.88
CA LYS A 402 15.50 -4.50 4.22
C LYS A 402 15.97 -4.35 2.76
N ALA A 403 15.04 -4.15 1.85
CA ALA A 403 15.29 -3.82 0.44
C ALA A 403 14.21 -2.87 -0.08
N ARG A 404 14.44 -2.33 -1.28
CA ARG A 404 13.43 -1.57 -2.02
C ARG A 404 12.93 -2.38 -3.20
N GLY A 405 11.67 -2.16 -3.55
CA GLY A 405 11.00 -2.88 -4.64
C GLY A 405 10.00 -2.04 -5.40
N ILE A 406 9.83 -2.40 -6.67
CA ILE A 406 8.79 -1.88 -7.55
C ILE A 406 7.63 -2.87 -7.53
N GLU A 407 6.48 -2.45 -7.03
CA GLU A 407 5.26 -3.25 -7.00
C GLU A 407 4.72 -3.43 -8.43
N VAL A 408 4.91 -4.61 -9.01
CA VAL A 408 4.48 -4.93 -10.39
C VAL A 408 3.14 -5.65 -10.46
N GLY A 409 2.65 -6.15 -9.33
CA GLY A 409 1.33 -6.74 -9.24
C GLY A 409 0.93 -7.03 -7.79
N GLN A 410 -0.35 -7.29 -7.58
CA GLN A 410 -0.92 -7.55 -6.27
C GLN A 410 -2.11 -8.50 -6.40
N VAL A 411 -2.28 -9.36 -5.40
CA VAL A 411 -3.41 -10.29 -5.27
C VAL A 411 -4.11 -10.08 -3.94
N PHE A 412 -5.43 -9.98 -3.96
CA PHE A 412 -6.28 -9.64 -2.82
C PHE A 412 -7.42 -10.65 -2.64
N LYS A 413 -7.76 -10.95 -1.39
CA LYS A 413 -9.07 -11.50 -1.03
C LYS A 413 -9.98 -10.34 -0.61
N LEU A 414 -10.99 -10.04 -1.44
CA LEU A 414 -11.96 -8.98 -1.19
C LEU A 414 -13.13 -9.43 -0.30
N PHE A 415 -13.28 -10.75 -0.14
CA PHE A 415 -14.40 -11.37 0.57
C PHE A 415 -15.74 -10.90 0.01
N ASP A 416 -16.67 -10.50 0.88
CA ASP A 416 -18.01 -10.07 0.49
C ASP A 416 -18.15 -8.56 0.32
N LYS A 417 -17.06 -7.78 0.38
CA LYS A 417 -17.14 -6.31 0.42
C LYS A 417 -17.99 -5.72 -0.72
N TYR A 418 -17.63 -6.05 -1.96
CA TYR A 418 -18.31 -5.52 -3.15
C TYR A 418 -19.59 -6.27 -3.46
N SER A 419 -19.57 -7.60 -3.35
CA SER A 419 -20.72 -8.44 -3.62
C SER A 419 -21.89 -8.17 -2.66
N LYS A 420 -21.62 -7.83 -1.40
CA LYS A 420 -22.65 -7.41 -0.43
C LYS A 420 -23.23 -6.04 -0.78
N ALA A 421 -22.38 -5.04 -1.05
CA ALA A 421 -22.82 -3.69 -1.40
C ALA A 421 -23.65 -3.69 -2.71
N LEU A 422 -23.19 -4.45 -3.70
CA LEU A 422 -23.81 -4.56 -5.03
C LEU A 422 -24.78 -5.74 -5.15
N LYS A 423 -25.11 -6.44 -4.06
CA LYS A 423 -26.08 -7.56 -4.05
C LYS A 423 -25.78 -8.64 -5.11
N ALA A 424 -24.51 -8.99 -5.28
CA ALA A 424 -24.09 -10.13 -6.11
C ALA A 424 -24.29 -11.43 -5.33
N THR A 425 -25.47 -12.04 -5.52
CA THR A 425 -25.90 -13.25 -4.81
C THR A 425 -26.08 -14.44 -5.76
N TYR A 426 -26.04 -15.65 -5.19
CA TYR A 426 -26.32 -16.92 -5.86
C TYR A 426 -27.19 -17.83 -4.98
N LEU A 427 -27.90 -18.78 -5.58
CA LEU A 427 -28.61 -19.85 -4.87
C LEU A 427 -27.67 -21.03 -4.60
N ASP A 428 -27.54 -21.41 -3.33
CA ASP A 428 -26.74 -22.56 -2.87
C ASP A 428 -27.40 -23.91 -3.16
N GLU A 429 -26.74 -25.01 -2.76
CA GLU A 429 -27.21 -26.38 -2.98
C GLU A 429 -28.60 -26.64 -2.36
N ASN A 430 -29.02 -25.85 -1.38
CA ASN A 430 -30.31 -25.94 -0.68
C ASN A 430 -31.33 -24.91 -1.19
N GLY A 431 -31.00 -24.15 -2.24
CA GLY A 431 -31.84 -23.08 -2.77
C GLY A 431 -31.88 -21.82 -1.89
N LYS A 432 -30.92 -21.66 -0.98
CA LYS A 432 -30.81 -20.44 -0.16
C LYS A 432 -29.91 -19.42 -0.84
N GLU A 433 -30.32 -18.16 -0.78
CA GLU A 433 -29.51 -17.05 -1.29
C GLU A 433 -28.27 -16.81 -0.42
N LYS A 434 -27.12 -16.70 -1.08
CA LYS A 434 -25.79 -16.47 -0.51
C LYS A 434 -25.06 -15.38 -1.29
N VAL A 435 -24.20 -14.62 -0.61
CA VAL A 435 -23.36 -13.59 -1.23
C VAL A 435 -22.08 -14.23 -1.76
N MET A 436 -21.66 -13.87 -2.97
CA MET A 436 -20.41 -14.37 -3.57
C MET A 436 -19.19 -13.86 -2.80
N GLN A 437 -18.19 -14.71 -2.61
CA GLN A 437 -16.86 -14.31 -2.13
C GLN A 437 -16.01 -13.87 -3.32
N MET A 438 -15.25 -12.79 -3.19
CA MET A 438 -14.52 -12.19 -4.31
C MET A 438 -13.01 -12.11 -4.06
N GLY A 439 -12.24 -12.30 -5.12
CA GLY A 439 -10.82 -11.96 -5.18
C GLY A 439 -10.53 -10.95 -6.30
N CYS A 440 -9.46 -10.17 -6.17
CA CYS A 440 -9.00 -9.22 -7.19
C CYS A 440 -7.49 -9.33 -7.37
N TYR A 441 -7.04 -9.25 -8.63
CA TYR A 441 -5.69 -9.61 -9.04
C TYR A 441 -5.19 -8.62 -10.10
N GLY A 442 -4.33 -7.68 -9.72
CA GLY A 442 -3.75 -6.66 -10.61
C GLY A 442 -2.30 -6.95 -11.03
N ILE A 443 -1.92 -6.66 -12.28
CA ILE A 443 -0.54 -6.56 -12.76
C ILE A 443 -0.42 -5.24 -13.53
N GLY A 444 0.51 -4.37 -13.12
CA GLY A 444 0.83 -3.17 -13.89
C GLY A 444 1.66 -3.52 -15.12
N VAL A 445 1.04 -3.94 -16.23
CA VAL A 445 1.72 -4.42 -17.45
C VAL A 445 2.77 -3.41 -17.96
N SER A 446 2.39 -2.14 -18.01
CA SER A 446 3.29 -1.05 -18.39
C SER A 446 4.40 -0.79 -17.37
N ARG A 447 4.11 -0.91 -16.08
CA ARG A 447 5.09 -0.80 -14.98
C ARG A 447 6.08 -1.97 -15.00
N THR A 448 5.63 -3.19 -15.31
CA THR A 448 6.48 -4.39 -15.47
C THR A 448 7.56 -4.17 -16.53
N MET A 449 7.22 -3.46 -17.62
CA MET A 449 8.22 -3.08 -18.65
C MET A 449 9.32 -2.19 -18.07
N ALA A 450 8.96 -1.16 -17.29
CA ALA A 450 9.94 -0.29 -16.64
C ALA A 450 10.78 -1.03 -15.60
N ALA A 451 10.14 -1.87 -14.79
CA ALA A 451 10.79 -2.68 -13.77
C ALA A 451 11.81 -3.65 -14.36
N ALA A 452 11.51 -4.25 -15.53
CA ALA A 452 12.47 -5.07 -16.26
C ALA A 452 13.72 -4.26 -16.67
N ILE A 453 13.56 -3.01 -17.09
CA ILE A 453 14.70 -2.15 -17.45
C ILE A 453 15.50 -1.79 -16.20
N GLU A 454 14.87 -1.49 -15.07
CA GLU A 454 15.59 -1.17 -13.81
C GLU A 454 16.50 -2.30 -13.31
N GLN A 455 16.21 -3.55 -13.67
CA GLN A 455 17.08 -4.69 -13.34
C GLN A 455 18.08 -5.04 -14.44
N ASN A 456 17.79 -4.65 -15.69
CA ASN A 456 18.51 -5.14 -16.86
C ASN A 456 18.92 -3.99 -17.78
N TYR A 457 19.99 -3.30 -17.38
CA TYR A 457 20.63 -2.26 -18.16
C TYR A 457 22.13 -2.22 -17.87
N ASP A 458 22.87 -1.57 -18.76
CA ASP A 458 24.26 -1.20 -18.54
C ASP A 458 24.51 0.24 -19.03
N LYS A 459 25.79 0.60 -19.17
CA LYS A 459 26.20 1.92 -19.66
C LYS A 459 25.77 2.19 -21.13
N ASP A 460 25.53 1.15 -21.91
CA ASP A 460 25.29 1.20 -23.36
C ASP A 460 23.80 1.09 -23.69
N GLY A 461 22.98 0.54 -22.79
CA GLY A 461 21.52 0.66 -22.87
C GLY A 461 20.73 -0.43 -22.16
N ILE A 462 19.57 -0.74 -22.72
CA ILE A 462 18.61 -1.72 -22.19
C ILE A 462 19.05 -3.14 -22.58
N ILE A 463 19.01 -4.07 -21.61
CA ILE A 463 19.28 -5.49 -21.83
C ILE A 463 17.98 -6.26 -21.61
N TRP A 464 17.21 -6.55 -22.66
CA TRP A 464 15.95 -7.27 -22.48
C TRP A 464 16.17 -8.74 -22.09
N PRO A 465 15.42 -9.27 -21.11
CA PRO A 465 15.42 -10.70 -20.81
C PRO A 465 15.00 -11.55 -22.02
N VAL A 466 15.53 -12.78 -22.10
CA VAL A 466 15.14 -13.76 -23.12
C VAL A 466 13.81 -14.38 -22.69
N SER A 467 12.68 -13.88 -23.20
CA SER A 467 11.34 -14.37 -22.88
C SER A 467 10.38 -14.51 -24.05
#